data_AF-A0A1G1VUB9-F1
#
_entry.id   AF-A0A1G1VUB9-F1
#
_cell.length_a   1.000
_cell.length_b   1.000
_cell.length_c   1.000
_cell.angle_alpha   90.00
_cell.angle_beta   90.00
_cell.angle_gamma   90.00
#
_symmetry.space_group_name_H-M   'P 1'
#
loop_
_entity.id
_entity.type
_entity.pdbx_description
1 polymer ?
#
loop_
_entity_poly.entity_id
_entity_poly.type
_entity_poly.pdbx_seq_one_letter_code
_entity_poly.pdbx_strand_id
1 'polypeptide(L)'
;MKQLEKTWKLTRGEQAFFRAISRKLACEGKPLVLWGWKRDKVVGRVRYPESRTVYFSADFGLRNDELFIRRAYFFLESRAIRDQISALHDQVGGSRNLGGYPMKVRSFGDLRHPGYRRLRIEIGRSTGYDLRTVARRLLGKPRLKIDPPKLVSESHDYDLRCLTPFAVYCGSGLSAESGLPFLGAIHEVFSVDDPKRGELIFGDRDPLPGKLVRDVGSAFREFGDFTTQAIKARPSDSHRVLADLYRRGAVVQILTDNVDDILMKVGIPYTQTRLSIFPDRFPVTFGSKVRSLLVIGVSVDRREVVKQARRKGLSIVAINPVFGVAPHSRNMDYLQKGDIFFRGKAGEILPKIIAASGF
;
A
#
# COMPACT_ATOMS: atom_id res chain seq x y z
N MET A 1 -31.82 -5.82 -15.65
CA MET A 1 -30.87 -4.94 -14.93
C MET A 1 -29.68 -4.68 -15.87
N LYS A 2 -29.70 -3.61 -16.67
CA LYS A 2 -28.60 -3.30 -17.61
C LYS A 2 -27.43 -2.72 -16.80
N GLN A 3 -26.57 -3.59 -16.30
CA GLN A 3 -25.27 -3.22 -15.74
C GLN A 3 -24.47 -2.56 -16.86
N LEU A 4 -24.40 -1.22 -16.85
CA LEU A 4 -23.40 -0.45 -17.58
C LEU A 4 -22.04 -0.69 -16.91
N GLU A 5 -21.55 -1.93 -17.00
CA GLU A 5 -20.22 -2.28 -16.54
C GLU A 5 -19.23 -1.85 -17.63
N LYS A 6 -18.64 -0.66 -17.47
CA LYS A 6 -17.34 -0.40 -18.07
C LYS A 6 -16.38 -1.47 -17.51
N THR A 7 -15.87 -2.30 -18.41
CA THR A 7 -14.97 -3.40 -18.12
C THR A 7 -13.53 -3.02 -18.49
N TRP A 8 -12.55 -3.75 -17.95
CA TRP A 8 -11.16 -3.64 -18.40
C TRP A 8 -10.82 -4.83 -19.30
N LYS A 9 -10.63 -4.56 -20.60
CA LYS A 9 -10.16 -5.58 -21.56
C LYS A 9 -8.73 -6.01 -21.25
N LEU A 10 -8.48 -7.31 -21.36
CA LEU A 10 -7.18 -7.94 -21.16
C LEU A 10 -6.74 -8.74 -22.40
N THR A 11 -5.47 -8.58 -22.79
CA THR A 11 -4.80 -9.48 -23.74
C THR A 11 -4.68 -10.90 -23.17
N ARG A 12 -4.39 -11.90 -24.02
CA ARG A 12 -4.20 -13.29 -23.57
C ARG A 12 -3.15 -13.43 -22.47
N GLY A 13 -2.02 -12.72 -22.59
CA GLY A 13 -0.95 -12.74 -21.59
C GLY A 13 -1.39 -12.15 -20.25
N GLU A 14 -2.12 -11.03 -20.27
CA GLU A 14 -2.68 -10.40 -19.07
C GLU A 14 -3.75 -11.27 -18.40
N GLN A 15 -4.57 -11.98 -19.19
CA GLN A 15 -5.53 -12.95 -18.67
C GLN A 15 -4.83 -14.11 -17.95
N ALA A 16 -3.75 -14.64 -18.52
CA ALA A 16 -2.96 -15.71 -17.88
C ALA A 16 -2.36 -15.22 -16.55
N PHE A 17 -1.81 -14.00 -16.55
CA PHE A 17 -1.27 -13.38 -15.34
C PHE A 17 -2.35 -13.14 -14.27
N PHE A 18 -3.50 -12.59 -14.65
CA PHE A 18 -4.66 -12.41 -13.76
C PHE A 18 -5.09 -13.73 -13.12
N ARG A 19 -5.19 -14.81 -13.90
CA ARG A 19 -5.54 -16.15 -13.38
C ARG A 19 -4.47 -16.68 -12.42
N ALA A 20 -3.19 -16.42 -12.68
CA ALA A 20 -2.11 -16.79 -11.77
C ALA A 20 -2.22 -16.07 -10.41
N ILE A 21 -2.39 -14.73 -10.42
CA ILE A 21 -2.59 -13.96 -9.19
C ILE A 21 -3.86 -14.42 -8.46
N SER A 22 -4.97 -14.57 -9.19
CA SER A 22 -6.25 -14.98 -8.61
C SER A 22 -6.15 -16.33 -7.90
N ARG A 23 -5.43 -17.31 -8.49
CA ARG A 23 -5.18 -18.60 -7.84
C ARG A 23 -4.32 -18.45 -6.57
N LYS A 24 -3.22 -17.69 -6.65
CA LYS A 24 -2.35 -17.41 -5.49
C LYS A 24 -3.16 -16.84 -4.32
N LEU A 25 -3.94 -15.78 -4.57
CA LEU A 25 -4.71 -15.11 -3.51
C LEU A 25 -5.88 -15.94 -3.00
N ALA A 26 -6.51 -16.75 -3.86
CA ALA A 26 -7.54 -17.70 -3.42
C ALA A 26 -6.97 -18.73 -2.44
N CYS A 27 -5.77 -19.27 -2.70
CA CYS A 27 -5.08 -20.18 -1.77
C CYS A 27 -4.75 -19.49 -0.44
N GLU A 28 -4.50 -18.18 -0.44
CA GLU A 28 -4.26 -17.39 0.76
C GLU A 28 -5.55 -16.91 1.46
N GLY A 29 -6.74 -17.16 0.87
CA GLY A 29 -8.01 -16.65 1.37
C GLY A 29 -8.12 -15.12 1.37
N LYS A 30 -7.42 -14.44 0.45
CA LYS A 30 -7.35 -12.98 0.35
C LYS A 30 -8.14 -12.44 -0.85
N PRO A 31 -8.72 -11.23 -0.73
CA PRO A 31 -9.31 -10.55 -1.89
C PRO A 31 -8.21 -10.07 -2.85
N LEU A 32 -8.59 -9.87 -4.12
CA LEU A 32 -7.66 -9.40 -5.15
C LEU A 32 -7.27 -7.93 -4.93
N VAL A 33 -8.24 -7.10 -4.55
CA VAL A 33 -8.00 -5.69 -4.21
C VAL A 33 -8.18 -5.51 -2.72
N LEU A 34 -7.23 -4.80 -2.11
CA LEU A 34 -7.22 -4.55 -0.67
C LEU A 34 -6.64 -3.18 -0.34
N TRP A 35 -7.53 -2.24 0.01
CA TRP A 35 -7.19 -0.87 0.40
C TRP A 35 -7.81 -0.51 1.75
N GLY A 36 -7.31 0.55 2.37
CA GLY A 36 -7.71 0.91 3.72
C GLY A 36 -6.63 1.49 4.62
N TRP A 37 -7.08 2.40 5.47
CA TRP A 37 -6.27 3.24 6.32
C TRP A 37 -7.01 3.47 7.64
N LYS A 38 -6.23 3.72 8.68
CA LYS A 38 -6.72 4.38 9.88
C LYS A 38 -5.87 5.60 10.14
N ARG A 39 -6.54 6.69 10.48
CA ARG A 39 -5.96 7.98 10.78
C ARG A 39 -6.61 8.46 12.06
N ASP A 40 -5.78 8.90 13.01
CA ASP A 40 -6.23 9.67 14.16
C ASP A 40 -5.63 11.07 13.98
N LYS A 41 -6.36 12.10 14.38
CA LYS A 41 -5.86 13.48 14.33
C LYS A 41 -4.77 13.66 15.38
N VAL A 42 -3.61 14.13 14.95
CA VAL A 42 -2.47 14.41 15.81
C VAL A 42 -1.98 15.83 15.50
N VAL A 43 -1.94 16.69 16.53
CA VAL A 43 -1.36 18.03 16.44
C VAL A 43 -0.21 18.09 17.44
N GLY A 44 1.01 18.36 16.94
CA GLY A 44 2.22 18.22 17.74
C GLY A 44 2.39 16.78 18.26
N ARG A 45 2.37 16.62 19.59
CA ARG A 45 2.44 15.31 20.27
C ARG A 45 1.11 14.87 20.89
N VAL A 46 0.03 15.62 20.64
CA VAL A 46 -1.28 15.39 21.24
C VAL A 46 -2.17 14.68 20.24
N ARG A 47 -2.80 13.59 20.68
CA ARG A 47 -3.82 12.87 19.91
C ARG A 47 -5.18 13.42 20.27
N TYR A 48 -5.94 13.78 19.25
CA TYR A 48 -7.32 14.22 19.39
C TYR A 48 -8.28 13.04 19.16
N PRO A 49 -9.52 13.12 19.65
CA PRO A 49 -10.52 12.07 19.43
C PRO A 49 -10.85 11.88 17.94
N GLU A 50 -10.72 12.88 17.09
CA GLU A 50 -11.01 12.75 15.66
C GLU A 50 -10.24 11.59 15.03
N SER A 51 -10.97 10.72 14.32
CA SER A 51 -10.37 9.58 13.64
C SER A 51 -11.18 9.18 12.43
N ARG A 52 -10.51 8.59 11.44
CA ARG A 52 -11.10 8.11 10.20
C ARG A 52 -10.51 6.75 9.87
N THR A 53 -11.39 5.79 9.66
CA THR A 53 -11.04 4.45 9.19
C THR A 53 -11.72 4.21 7.87
N VAL A 54 -10.95 3.82 6.86
CA VAL A 54 -11.46 3.45 5.53
C VAL A 54 -10.94 2.06 5.20
N TYR A 55 -11.76 1.26 4.54
CA TYR A 55 -11.41 -0.06 4.05
C TYR A 55 -12.18 -0.36 2.77
N PHE A 56 -11.50 -0.93 1.79
CA PHE A 56 -12.10 -1.42 0.57
C PHE A 56 -11.47 -2.75 0.19
N SER A 57 -12.31 -3.69 -0.22
CA SER A 57 -11.87 -4.92 -0.86
C SER A 57 -12.73 -5.21 -2.09
N ALA A 58 -12.13 -5.87 -3.06
CA ALA A 58 -12.88 -6.39 -4.20
C ALA A 58 -12.28 -7.69 -4.74
N ASP A 59 -13.15 -8.53 -5.28
CA ASP A 59 -12.80 -9.69 -6.08
C ASP A 59 -13.22 -9.44 -7.52
N PHE A 60 -12.35 -9.77 -8.45
CA PHE A 60 -12.60 -9.59 -9.88
C PHE A 60 -12.99 -10.93 -10.52
N GLY A 61 -13.87 -10.87 -11.50
CA GLY A 61 -14.15 -11.93 -12.44
C GLY A 61 -13.59 -11.59 -13.82
N LEU A 62 -13.49 -12.60 -14.68
CA LEU A 62 -13.13 -12.46 -16.09
C LEU A 62 -14.23 -13.10 -16.94
N ARG A 63 -14.79 -12.36 -17.90
CA ARG A 63 -15.79 -12.85 -18.86
C ARG A 63 -15.45 -12.30 -20.24
N ASN A 64 -15.29 -13.16 -21.25
CA ASN A 64 -14.99 -12.74 -22.63
C ASN A 64 -13.85 -11.71 -22.71
N ASP A 65 -12.68 -12.00 -22.12
CA ASP A 65 -11.52 -11.10 -22.01
C ASP A 65 -11.67 -9.84 -21.13
N GLU A 66 -12.86 -9.61 -20.59
CA GLU A 66 -13.19 -8.42 -19.80
C GLU A 66 -13.19 -8.70 -18.30
N LEU A 67 -12.43 -7.89 -17.56
CA LEU A 67 -12.48 -7.87 -16.10
C LEU A 67 -13.70 -7.10 -15.61
N PHE A 68 -14.35 -7.65 -14.58
CA PHE A 68 -15.46 -7.00 -13.87
C PHE A 68 -15.36 -7.23 -12.36
N ILE A 69 -15.98 -6.36 -11.57
CA ILE A 69 -16.03 -6.50 -10.11
C ILE A 69 -17.12 -7.52 -9.76
N ARG A 70 -16.72 -8.71 -9.32
CA ARG A 70 -17.64 -9.79 -8.90
C ARG A 70 -18.21 -9.53 -7.51
N ARG A 71 -17.38 -9.00 -6.63
CA ARG A 71 -17.73 -8.66 -5.24
C ARG A 71 -16.95 -7.41 -4.86
N ALA A 72 -17.60 -6.50 -4.15
CA ALA A 72 -16.93 -5.43 -3.44
C ALA A 72 -17.50 -5.26 -2.04
N TYR A 73 -16.66 -4.80 -1.14
CA TYR A 73 -17.05 -4.36 0.19
C TYR A 73 -16.25 -3.12 0.56
N PHE A 74 -16.97 -2.09 0.96
CA PHE A 74 -16.43 -0.84 1.45
C PHE A 74 -16.91 -0.60 2.88
N PHE A 75 -15.99 -0.14 3.73
CA PHE A 75 -16.27 0.26 5.10
C PHE A 75 -15.62 1.62 5.37
N LEU A 76 -16.38 2.52 5.95
CA LEU A 76 -15.90 3.78 6.49
C LEU A 76 -16.45 3.98 7.90
N GLU A 77 -15.58 4.39 8.80
CA GLU A 77 -15.98 4.93 10.10
C GLU A 77 -15.26 6.24 10.36
N SER A 78 -16.04 7.31 10.52
CA SER A 78 -15.56 8.64 10.89
C SER A 78 -16.00 8.95 12.30
N ARG A 79 -15.07 9.47 13.11
CA ARG A 79 -15.32 10.03 14.44
C ARG A 79 -14.91 11.48 14.42
N ALA A 80 -15.84 12.36 14.74
CA ALA A 80 -15.62 13.79 14.80
C ALA A 80 -16.61 14.43 15.78
N ILE A 81 -16.53 15.75 15.97
CA ILE A 81 -17.50 16.49 16.78
C ILE A 81 -18.91 16.29 16.22
N ARG A 82 -19.92 16.36 17.10
CA ARG A 82 -21.32 16.06 16.80
C ARG A 82 -21.80 16.69 15.48
N ASP A 83 -21.58 17.99 15.30
CA ASP A 83 -22.15 18.73 14.18
C ASP A 83 -21.53 18.31 12.84
N GLN A 84 -20.22 18.04 12.82
CA GLN A 84 -19.53 17.51 11.64
C GLN A 84 -20.05 16.13 11.22
N ILE A 85 -20.37 15.27 12.21
CA ILE A 85 -20.94 13.95 11.93
C ILE A 85 -22.39 14.06 11.47
N SER A 86 -23.18 15.00 12.02
CA SER A 86 -24.53 15.28 11.54
C SER A 86 -24.50 15.74 10.07
N ALA A 87 -23.63 16.70 9.73
CA ALA A 87 -23.47 17.18 8.36
C ALA A 87 -23.08 16.05 7.38
N LEU A 88 -22.14 15.18 7.76
CA LEU A 88 -21.80 14.00 6.96
C LEU A 88 -22.97 13.01 6.82
N HIS A 89 -23.72 12.80 7.91
CA HIS A 89 -24.87 11.90 7.89
C HIS A 89 -25.96 12.43 6.95
N ASP A 90 -26.23 13.73 6.97
CA ASP A 90 -27.22 14.37 6.10
C ASP A 90 -26.79 14.31 4.62
N GLN A 91 -25.50 14.48 4.34
CA GLN A 91 -24.93 14.32 3.00
C GLN A 91 -25.10 12.88 2.47
N VAL A 92 -24.93 11.87 3.32
CA VAL A 92 -24.98 10.45 2.93
C VAL A 92 -26.42 9.94 2.87
N GLY A 93 -27.27 10.40 3.77
CA GLY A 93 -28.62 9.91 4.00
C GLY A 93 -28.66 8.53 4.68
N GLY A 94 -29.84 7.90 4.66
CA GLY A 94 -30.08 6.60 5.29
C GLY A 94 -29.59 5.39 4.49
N SER A 95 -29.72 4.22 5.11
CA SER A 95 -29.44 2.90 4.51
C SER A 95 -30.32 2.67 3.28
N ARG A 96 -29.72 2.24 2.16
CA ARG A 96 -30.42 2.01 0.87
C ARG A 96 -29.61 1.10 -0.05
N ASN A 97 -30.17 0.69 -1.17
CA ASN A 97 -29.44 -0.03 -2.21
C ASN A 97 -28.86 0.96 -3.23
N LEU A 98 -27.55 0.89 -3.50
CA LEU A 98 -26.85 1.72 -4.48
C LEU A 98 -26.51 0.88 -5.71
N GLY A 99 -27.42 0.77 -6.68
CA GLY A 99 -27.13 0.08 -7.94
C GLY A 99 -26.68 -1.39 -7.80
N GLY A 100 -27.26 -2.12 -6.85
CA GLY A 100 -26.91 -3.51 -6.53
C GLY A 100 -26.00 -3.66 -5.31
N TYR A 101 -25.45 -2.56 -4.78
CA TYR A 101 -24.62 -2.56 -3.58
C TYR A 101 -25.46 -2.16 -2.35
N PRO A 102 -25.82 -3.09 -1.44
CA PRO A 102 -26.53 -2.72 -0.23
C PRO A 102 -25.65 -1.81 0.63
N MET A 103 -26.20 -0.67 1.05
CA MET A 103 -25.55 0.29 1.94
C MET A 103 -26.24 0.32 3.31
N LYS A 104 -25.45 0.22 4.38
CA LYS A 104 -25.88 0.43 5.76
C LYS A 104 -25.20 1.68 6.31
N VAL A 105 -26.00 2.55 6.94
CA VAL A 105 -25.52 3.79 7.57
C VAL A 105 -25.95 3.78 9.04
N ARG A 106 -25.03 4.08 9.94
CA ARG A 106 -25.28 4.15 11.40
C ARG A 106 -24.57 5.36 11.99
N SER A 107 -25.27 6.14 12.81
CA SER A 107 -24.71 7.22 13.61
C SER A 107 -24.95 6.99 15.10
N PHE A 108 -23.92 7.13 15.93
CA PHE A 108 -24.02 6.89 17.37
C PHE A 108 -23.03 7.76 18.16
N GLY A 109 -23.31 8.00 19.44
CA GLY A 109 -22.41 8.75 20.33
C GLY A 109 -21.11 8.00 20.64
N ASP A 110 -20.02 8.72 20.88
CA ASP A 110 -18.79 8.11 21.38
C ASP A 110 -18.80 8.11 22.92
N LEU A 111 -18.81 6.92 23.52
CA LEU A 111 -18.86 6.75 24.98
C LEU A 111 -17.61 7.28 25.70
N ARG A 112 -16.46 7.35 25.02
CA ARG A 112 -15.19 7.77 25.63
C ARG A 112 -14.94 9.28 25.47
N HIS A 113 -15.65 9.93 24.55
CA HIS A 113 -15.45 11.34 24.22
C HIS A 113 -16.81 12.03 24.12
N PRO A 114 -17.36 12.51 25.24
CA PRO A 114 -18.57 13.33 25.24
C PRO A 114 -18.44 14.49 24.25
N GLY A 115 -19.50 14.76 23.48
CA GLY A 115 -19.48 15.76 22.39
C GLY A 115 -19.06 15.21 21.02
N TYR A 116 -18.48 14.01 20.95
CA TYR A 116 -18.16 13.34 19.69
C TYR A 116 -19.22 12.32 19.29
N ARG A 117 -19.34 12.11 17.99
CA ARG A 117 -20.16 11.05 17.39
C ARG A 117 -19.34 10.23 16.42
N ARG A 118 -19.89 9.09 16.02
CA ARG A 118 -19.37 8.23 14.96
C ARG A 118 -20.40 8.08 13.86
N LEU A 119 -19.94 8.14 12.63
CA LEU A 119 -20.68 7.72 11.44
C LEU A 119 -20.01 6.48 10.89
N ARG A 120 -20.78 5.40 10.72
CA ARG A 120 -20.34 4.16 10.08
C ARG A 120 -21.14 3.93 8.80
N ILE A 121 -20.42 3.66 7.72
CA ILE A 121 -20.97 3.36 6.39
C ILE A 121 -20.37 2.03 5.94
N GLU A 122 -21.24 1.11 5.55
CA GLU A 122 -20.87 -0.19 4.97
C GLU A 122 -21.58 -0.32 3.62
N ILE A 123 -20.86 -0.62 2.54
CA ILE A 123 -21.42 -0.76 1.19
C ILE A 123 -20.95 -2.08 0.57
N GLY A 124 -21.87 -2.86 0.01
CA GLY A 124 -21.57 -4.12 -0.66
C GLY A 124 -21.60 -5.34 0.27
N ARG A 125 -20.88 -6.41 -0.11
CA ARG A 125 -20.93 -7.72 0.57
C ARG A 125 -19.58 -8.08 1.18
N SER A 126 -19.51 -8.06 2.52
CA SER A 126 -18.32 -8.46 3.27
C SER A 126 -18.10 -9.97 3.28
N THR A 127 -16.85 -10.35 3.48
CA THR A 127 -16.41 -11.71 3.79
C THR A 127 -15.92 -11.79 5.24
N GLY A 128 -15.67 -13.00 5.75
CA GLY A 128 -15.03 -13.16 7.07
C GLY A 128 -13.64 -12.51 7.14
N TYR A 129 -12.88 -12.49 6.04
CA TYR A 129 -11.61 -11.77 5.96
C TYR A 129 -11.80 -10.27 6.16
N ASP A 130 -12.81 -9.68 5.49
CA ASP A 130 -13.11 -8.25 5.59
C ASP A 130 -13.46 -7.84 7.01
N LEU A 131 -14.33 -8.61 7.68
CA LEU A 131 -14.76 -8.30 9.04
C LEU A 131 -13.60 -8.35 10.04
N ARG A 132 -12.74 -9.39 9.95
CA ARG A 132 -11.52 -9.47 10.78
C ARG A 132 -10.57 -8.30 10.52
N THR A 133 -10.41 -7.94 9.25
CA THR A 133 -9.54 -6.84 8.81
C THR A 133 -10.08 -5.49 9.29
N VAL A 134 -11.38 -5.24 9.21
CA VAL A 134 -12.00 -4.02 9.76
C VAL A 134 -11.86 -3.98 11.28
N ALA A 135 -12.17 -5.08 11.99
CA ALA A 135 -12.09 -5.15 13.45
C ALA A 135 -10.67 -4.82 13.95
N ARG A 136 -9.64 -5.45 13.37
CA ARG A 136 -8.24 -5.14 13.68
C ARG A 136 -7.90 -3.68 13.43
N ARG A 137 -8.49 -3.06 12.39
CA ARG A 137 -8.24 -1.65 12.02
C ARG A 137 -8.78 -0.70 13.05
N LEU A 138 -10.01 -0.92 13.49
CA LEU A 138 -10.65 -0.11 14.52
C LEU A 138 -9.88 -0.14 15.86
N LEU A 139 -9.18 -1.24 16.16
CA LEU A 139 -8.32 -1.37 17.35
C LEU A 139 -6.94 -0.71 17.22
N GLY A 140 -6.43 -0.56 15.99
CA GLY A 140 -5.09 -0.03 15.76
C GLY A 140 -4.89 1.39 16.31
N LYS A 141 -3.71 1.69 16.87
CA LYS A 141 -3.33 3.04 17.32
C LYS A 141 -2.15 3.52 16.45
N PRO A 142 -2.21 4.72 15.84
CA PRO A 142 -1.08 5.28 15.09
C PRO A 142 0.10 5.56 16.01
N ARG A 143 1.30 5.65 15.42
CA ARG A 143 2.52 6.04 16.12
C ARG A 143 2.46 7.54 16.45
N LEU A 144 2.77 7.91 17.69
CA LEU A 144 2.77 9.31 18.17
C LEU A 144 4.10 10.04 17.89
N LYS A 145 5.17 9.29 17.62
CA LYS A 145 6.53 9.80 17.48
C LYS A 145 7.12 9.35 16.15
N ILE A 146 7.70 10.31 15.43
CA ILE A 146 8.58 10.07 14.28
C ILE A 146 9.77 11.01 14.47
N ASP A 147 10.96 10.45 14.67
CA ASP A 147 12.20 11.22 14.83
C ASP A 147 12.61 11.85 13.47
N PRO A 148 13.34 12.97 13.46
CA PRO A 148 13.81 13.57 12.21
C PRO A 148 14.73 12.60 11.48
N PRO A 149 14.65 12.53 10.13
CA PRO A 149 15.54 11.67 9.37
C PRO A 149 16.98 12.11 9.64
N LYS A 150 17.83 11.15 9.96
CA LYS A 150 19.28 11.35 9.90
C LYS A 150 19.67 11.05 8.47
N LEU A 151 19.69 12.08 7.61
CA LEU A 151 20.21 11.91 6.26
C LEU A 151 21.68 11.50 6.38
N VAL A 152 22.00 10.38 5.77
CA VAL A 152 23.37 9.91 5.59
C VAL A 152 23.91 10.52 4.29
N SER A 153 25.23 10.67 4.20
CA SER A 153 25.88 11.13 2.97
C SER A 153 25.60 10.15 1.83
N GLU A 154 25.47 10.70 0.63
CA GLU A 154 25.36 9.90 -0.59
C GLU A 154 26.69 9.17 -0.86
N SER A 155 26.58 7.92 -1.27
CA SER A 155 27.72 7.13 -1.74
C SER A 155 27.94 7.36 -3.23
N HIS A 156 29.20 7.44 -3.60
CA HIS A 156 29.66 7.43 -4.99
C HIS A 156 30.54 6.22 -5.31
N ASP A 157 30.77 5.35 -4.33
CA ASP A 157 31.41 4.05 -4.53
C ASP A 157 30.34 3.00 -4.84
N TYR A 158 30.41 2.45 -6.04
CA TYR A 158 29.43 1.50 -6.58
C TYR A 158 29.90 0.04 -6.49
N ASP A 159 31.13 -0.24 -6.01
CA ASP A 159 31.62 -1.60 -5.83
C ASP A 159 31.08 -2.20 -4.52
N LEU A 160 30.12 -3.13 -4.66
CA LEU A 160 29.45 -3.79 -3.54
C LEU A 160 29.76 -5.28 -3.48
N ARG A 161 30.84 -5.76 -4.11
CA ARG A 161 31.19 -7.19 -4.16
C ARG A 161 31.26 -7.83 -2.78
N CYS A 162 31.88 -7.13 -1.82
CA CYS A 162 32.07 -7.61 -0.45
C CYS A 162 30.76 -7.76 0.34
N LEU A 163 29.65 -7.17 -0.14
CA LEU A 163 28.35 -7.18 0.50
C LEU A 163 27.42 -8.29 -0.03
N THR A 164 27.84 -9.03 -1.06
CA THR A 164 27.07 -10.17 -1.61
C THR A 164 27.25 -11.45 -0.78
N PRO A 165 26.23 -12.32 -0.69
CA PRO A 165 24.89 -12.20 -1.28
C PRO A 165 23.93 -11.24 -0.55
N PHE A 166 23.05 -10.59 -1.32
CA PHE A 166 22.01 -9.69 -0.83
C PHE A 166 20.70 -10.43 -0.49
N ALA A 167 20.04 -9.98 0.58
CA ALA A 167 18.58 -9.93 0.59
C ALA A 167 18.14 -8.59 -0.01
N VAL A 168 17.04 -8.56 -0.75
CA VAL A 168 16.48 -7.35 -1.34
C VAL A 168 15.15 -7.03 -0.66
N TYR A 169 14.93 -5.76 -0.32
CA TYR A 169 13.65 -5.25 0.16
C TYR A 169 13.14 -4.11 -0.72
N CYS A 170 12.07 -4.38 -1.48
CA CYS A 170 11.53 -3.45 -2.46
C CYS A 170 10.25 -2.75 -1.99
N GLY A 171 10.12 -1.49 -2.38
CA GLY A 171 8.89 -0.71 -2.27
C GLY A 171 8.40 -0.23 -3.63
N SER A 172 7.39 0.65 -3.64
CA SER A 172 6.73 1.08 -4.87
C SER A 172 7.64 1.86 -5.81
N GLY A 173 8.78 2.36 -5.33
CA GLY A 173 9.78 2.99 -6.19
C GLY A 173 10.35 2.07 -7.27
N LEU A 174 10.39 0.75 -7.04
CA LEU A 174 10.80 -0.22 -8.06
C LEU A 174 9.77 -0.28 -9.21
N SER A 175 8.49 -0.33 -8.87
CA SER A 175 7.40 -0.54 -9.82
C SER A 175 6.90 0.75 -10.47
N ALA A 176 7.34 1.91 -9.98
CA ALA A 176 7.11 3.19 -10.65
C ALA A 176 7.71 3.23 -12.07
N GLU A 177 8.84 2.57 -12.29
CA GLU A 177 9.46 2.42 -13.61
C GLU A 177 8.64 1.57 -14.58
N SER A 178 7.68 0.79 -14.07
CA SER A 178 6.71 0.04 -14.86
C SER A 178 5.45 0.86 -15.20
N GLY A 179 5.47 2.17 -14.91
CA GLY A 179 4.34 3.08 -15.14
C GLY A 179 3.25 2.99 -14.07
N LEU A 180 3.50 2.30 -12.95
CA LEU A 180 2.55 2.27 -11.83
C LEU A 180 2.70 3.52 -10.95
N PRO A 181 1.59 4.06 -10.41
CA PRO A 181 1.69 5.16 -9.47
C PRO A 181 2.32 4.69 -8.15
N PHE A 182 2.96 5.61 -7.42
CA PHE A 182 3.42 5.31 -6.07
C PHE A 182 2.23 4.98 -5.16
N LEU A 183 2.46 4.15 -4.14
CA LEU A 183 1.41 3.78 -3.17
C LEU A 183 0.80 5.00 -2.46
N GLY A 184 1.53 6.12 -2.38
CA GLY A 184 1.03 7.39 -1.85
C GLY A 184 -0.11 7.99 -2.68
N ALA A 185 -0.12 7.82 -4.01
CA ALA A 185 -1.16 8.36 -4.88
C ALA A 185 -2.54 7.76 -4.59
N ILE A 186 -2.59 6.54 -4.05
CA ILE A 186 -3.84 5.91 -3.62
C ILE A 186 -4.50 6.68 -2.47
N HIS A 187 -3.75 7.46 -1.69
CA HIS A 187 -4.35 8.31 -0.64
C HIS A 187 -5.29 9.37 -1.23
N GLU A 188 -5.01 9.87 -2.43
CA GLU A 188 -5.83 10.88 -3.11
C GLU A 188 -7.18 10.28 -3.53
N VAL A 189 -7.16 9.07 -4.10
CA VAL A 189 -8.35 8.30 -4.52
C VAL A 189 -9.35 8.11 -3.37
N PHE A 190 -8.83 7.88 -2.16
CA PHE A 190 -9.62 7.71 -0.92
C PHE A 190 -9.73 8.98 -0.07
N SER A 191 -9.24 10.11 -0.57
CA SER A 191 -9.25 11.41 0.11
C SER A 191 -8.78 11.29 1.57
N VAL A 192 -7.65 10.61 1.77
CA VAL A 192 -7.08 10.37 3.11
C VAL A 192 -6.40 11.63 3.63
N ASP A 193 -5.70 12.33 2.74
CA ASP A 193 -4.87 13.49 3.03
C ASP A 193 -5.40 14.69 2.21
N ASP A 194 -5.32 15.90 2.77
CA ASP A 194 -5.50 17.17 2.07
C ASP A 194 -4.10 17.67 1.65
N PRO A 195 -3.71 17.52 0.37
CA PRO A 195 -2.38 17.89 -0.08
C PRO A 195 -2.13 19.40 -0.04
N LYS A 196 -3.18 20.23 -0.10
CA LYS A 196 -3.04 21.70 -0.05
C LYS A 196 -2.70 22.18 1.36
N ARG A 197 -3.27 21.51 2.38
CA ARG A 197 -3.07 21.86 3.79
C ARG A 197 -2.00 21.02 4.48
N GLY A 198 -1.57 19.92 3.86
CA GLY A 198 -0.71 18.93 4.49
C GLY A 198 -1.36 18.26 5.71
N GLU A 199 -2.69 18.19 5.73
CA GLU A 199 -3.49 17.69 6.86
C GLU A 199 -4.20 16.39 6.51
N LEU A 200 -4.67 15.68 7.54
CA LEU A 200 -5.58 14.55 7.38
C LEU A 200 -7.03 15.06 7.28
N ILE A 201 -7.83 14.39 6.45
CA ILE A 201 -9.25 14.74 6.25
C ILE A 201 -10.14 14.01 7.28
N PHE A 202 -11.02 14.75 7.95
CA PHE A 202 -11.97 14.25 8.95
C PHE A 202 -13.29 15.02 8.89
N GLY A 203 -14.36 14.41 9.41
CA GLY A 203 -15.65 15.07 9.59
C GLY A 203 -16.26 15.58 8.29
N ASP A 204 -16.97 16.69 8.37
CA ASP A 204 -17.64 17.39 7.26
C ASP A 204 -16.74 17.74 6.07
N ARG A 205 -15.41 17.76 6.25
CA ARG A 205 -14.44 17.94 5.17
C ARG A 205 -14.19 16.69 4.34
N ASP A 206 -14.70 15.52 4.74
CA ASP A 206 -14.48 14.24 4.05
C ASP A 206 -15.36 14.12 2.80
N PRO A 207 -14.81 14.21 1.58
CA PRO A 207 -15.60 14.13 0.36
C PRO A 207 -15.96 12.69 -0.01
N LEU A 208 -15.31 11.70 0.59
CA LEU A 208 -15.43 10.29 0.17
C LEU A 208 -16.84 9.72 0.38
N PRO A 209 -17.53 9.94 1.52
CA PRO A 209 -18.92 9.50 1.68
C PRO A 209 -19.85 10.05 0.59
N GLY A 210 -19.74 11.35 0.29
CA GLY A 210 -20.49 12.01 -0.78
C GLY A 210 -20.20 11.44 -2.18
N LYS A 211 -18.94 11.13 -2.47
CA LYS A 211 -18.51 10.48 -3.72
C LYS A 211 -19.17 9.11 -3.90
N LEU A 212 -19.20 8.31 -2.84
CA LEU A 212 -19.75 6.94 -2.85
C LEU A 212 -21.27 6.92 -3.07
N VAL A 213 -22.00 7.80 -2.41
CA VAL A 213 -23.47 7.82 -2.54
C VAL A 213 -23.95 8.36 -3.89
N ARG A 214 -23.11 9.17 -4.55
CA ARG A 214 -23.41 9.74 -5.88
C ARG A 214 -23.25 8.70 -6.98
N ASP A 215 -22.13 7.98 -6.99
CA ASP A 215 -21.87 6.92 -7.96
C ASP A 215 -20.89 5.88 -7.38
N VAL A 216 -21.45 4.90 -6.66
CA VAL A 216 -20.66 3.81 -6.06
C VAL A 216 -19.95 2.96 -7.11
N GLY A 217 -20.56 2.76 -8.28
CA GLY A 217 -20.00 1.93 -9.33
C GLY A 217 -18.73 2.54 -9.92
N SER A 218 -18.75 3.85 -10.16
CA SER A 218 -17.56 4.58 -10.60
C SER A 218 -16.48 4.63 -9.52
N ALA A 219 -16.84 4.92 -8.26
CA ALA A 219 -15.88 4.93 -7.17
C ALA A 219 -15.18 3.57 -6.97
N PHE A 220 -15.92 2.46 -7.02
CA PHE A 220 -15.34 1.13 -6.88
C PHE A 220 -14.43 0.75 -8.04
N ARG A 221 -14.71 1.22 -9.26
CA ARG A 221 -13.80 1.04 -10.40
C ARG A 221 -12.49 1.79 -10.18
N GLU A 222 -12.57 3.05 -9.78
CA GLU A 222 -11.39 3.87 -9.46
C GLU A 222 -10.53 3.22 -8.37
N PHE A 223 -11.14 2.61 -7.35
CA PHE A 223 -10.43 1.86 -6.32
C PHE A 223 -9.75 0.58 -6.87
N GLY A 224 -10.27 0.02 -7.95
CA GLY A 224 -9.71 -1.12 -8.65
C GLY A 224 -8.62 -0.79 -9.66
N ASP A 225 -8.49 0.48 -10.08
CA ASP A 225 -7.66 0.86 -11.22
C ASP A 225 -6.16 0.55 -11.01
N PHE A 226 -5.65 0.68 -9.78
CA PHE A 226 -4.26 0.30 -9.51
C PHE A 226 -4.01 -1.19 -9.81
N THR A 227 -4.91 -2.07 -9.37
CA THR A 227 -4.75 -3.51 -9.59
C THR A 227 -4.88 -3.86 -11.06
N THR A 228 -5.79 -3.19 -11.79
CA THR A 228 -5.94 -3.42 -13.23
C THR A 228 -4.74 -2.89 -14.00
N GLN A 229 -4.17 -1.75 -13.60
CA GLN A 229 -2.90 -1.24 -14.13
C GLN A 229 -1.75 -2.21 -13.84
N ALA A 230 -1.65 -2.78 -12.64
CA ALA A 230 -0.63 -3.75 -12.27
C ALA A 230 -0.70 -5.04 -13.11
N ILE A 231 -1.91 -5.53 -13.38
CA ILE A 231 -2.13 -6.68 -14.28
C ILE A 231 -1.56 -6.38 -15.67
N LYS A 232 -1.73 -5.16 -16.17
CA LYS A 232 -1.28 -4.73 -17.51
C LYS A 232 0.19 -4.31 -17.57
N ALA A 233 0.76 -3.86 -16.46
CA ALA A 233 2.10 -3.29 -16.40
C ALA A 233 3.17 -4.31 -16.81
N ARG A 234 4.14 -3.89 -17.63
CA ARG A 234 5.29 -4.73 -17.98
C ARG A 234 6.40 -4.56 -16.94
N PRO A 235 7.20 -5.61 -16.65
CA PRO A 235 8.38 -5.45 -15.80
C PRO A 235 9.33 -4.39 -16.37
N SER A 236 9.81 -3.49 -15.51
CA SER A 236 10.88 -2.53 -15.85
C SER A 236 12.25 -3.22 -15.91
N ASP A 237 13.25 -2.50 -16.39
CA ASP A 237 14.63 -3.00 -16.42
C ASP A 237 15.15 -3.34 -15.03
N SER A 238 14.80 -2.58 -14.00
CA SER A 238 15.16 -2.92 -12.61
C SER A 238 14.61 -4.28 -12.17
N HIS A 239 13.40 -4.67 -12.59
CA HIS A 239 12.87 -6.00 -12.29
C HIS A 239 13.67 -7.09 -13.00
N ARG A 240 14.06 -6.86 -14.25
CA ARG A 240 14.87 -7.81 -15.06
C ARG A 240 16.27 -7.95 -14.48
N VAL A 241 16.87 -6.85 -14.08
CA VAL A 241 18.17 -6.79 -13.41
C VAL A 241 18.15 -7.57 -12.09
N LEU A 242 17.12 -7.37 -11.26
CA LEU A 242 16.96 -8.16 -10.04
C LEU A 242 16.80 -9.66 -10.32
N ALA A 243 16.08 -10.02 -11.39
CA ALA A 243 15.97 -11.40 -11.82
C ALA A 243 17.30 -12.00 -12.29
N ASP A 244 18.14 -11.21 -12.95
CA ASP A 244 19.49 -11.62 -13.34
C ASP A 244 20.41 -11.81 -12.13
N LEU A 245 20.45 -10.84 -11.22
CA LEU A 245 21.20 -10.94 -9.96
C LEU A 245 20.76 -12.13 -9.11
N TYR A 246 19.46 -12.45 -9.11
CA TYR A 246 18.94 -13.63 -8.44
C TYR A 246 19.45 -14.93 -9.09
N ARG A 247 19.39 -15.02 -10.43
CA ARG A 247 19.90 -16.19 -11.18
C ARG A 247 21.40 -16.40 -10.99
N ARG A 248 22.18 -15.33 -10.79
CA ARG A 248 23.62 -15.38 -10.53
C ARG A 248 23.98 -15.63 -9.06
N GLY A 249 23.01 -15.71 -8.16
CA GLY A 249 23.24 -15.91 -6.72
C GLY A 249 23.74 -14.68 -5.97
N ALA A 250 23.85 -13.52 -6.62
CA ALA A 250 24.17 -12.25 -5.97
C ALA A 250 23.00 -11.76 -5.10
N VAL A 251 21.77 -12.07 -5.48
CA VAL A 251 20.56 -11.90 -4.66
C VAL A 251 20.01 -13.28 -4.31
N VAL A 252 19.76 -13.54 -3.02
CA VAL A 252 19.27 -14.86 -2.56
C VAL A 252 17.89 -14.80 -1.90
N GLN A 253 17.38 -13.61 -1.62
CA GLN A 253 16.08 -13.42 -0.98
C GLN A 253 15.46 -12.11 -1.45
N ILE A 254 14.17 -12.12 -1.76
CA ILE A 254 13.43 -10.93 -2.19
C ILE A 254 12.19 -10.75 -1.30
N LEU A 255 12.14 -9.58 -0.68
CA LEU A 255 11.05 -9.10 0.17
C LEU A 255 10.42 -7.90 -0.53
N THR A 256 9.10 -7.76 -0.50
CA THR A 256 8.44 -6.63 -1.16
C THR A 256 7.22 -6.12 -0.39
N ASP A 257 7.13 -4.81 -0.30
CA ASP A 257 5.94 -4.10 0.20
C ASP A 257 4.89 -3.87 -0.91
N ASN A 258 5.21 -4.24 -2.16
CA ASN A 258 4.35 -4.05 -3.31
C ASN A 258 3.22 -5.09 -3.38
N VAL A 259 2.08 -4.64 -3.90
CA VAL A 259 0.86 -5.43 -4.10
C VAL A 259 0.51 -5.57 -5.59
N ASP A 260 1.48 -5.38 -6.47
CA ASP A 260 1.34 -5.42 -7.93
C ASP A 260 1.73 -6.78 -8.55
N ASP A 261 2.39 -7.64 -7.79
CA ASP A 261 2.90 -8.96 -8.19
C ASP A 261 3.78 -8.92 -9.47
N ILE A 262 4.37 -7.78 -9.86
CA ILE A 262 5.19 -7.67 -11.09
C ILE A 262 6.42 -8.59 -11.04
N LEU A 263 6.98 -8.82 -9.85
CA LEU A 263 8.11 -9.75 -9.65
C LEU A 263 7.77 -11.18 -10.11
N MET A 264 6.50 -11.59 -10.08
CA MET A 264 6.07 -12.89 -10.61
C MET A 264 6.27 -12.98 -12.13
N LYS A 265 6.18 -11.86 -12.87
CA LYS A 265 6.36 -11.82 -14.33
C LYS A 265 7.81 -12.03 -14.77
N VAL A 266 8.78 -11.84 -13.86
CA VAL A 266 10.22 -12.09 -14.13
C VAL A 266 10.70 -13.39 -13.48
N GLY A 267 9.78 -14.22 -12.97
CA GLY A 267 10.08 -15.58 -12.54
C GLY A 267 10.90 -15.70 -11.25
N ILE A 268 10.96 -14.65 -10.43
CA ILE A 268 11.66 -14.69 -9.14
C ILE A 268 10.68 -14.97 -7.99
N PRO A 269 11.04 -15.84 -7.04
CA PRO A 269 10.28 -15.98 -5.81
C PRO A 269 10.46 -14.73 -4.95
N TYR A 270 9.37 -14.27 -4.33
CA TYR A 270 9.38 -13.13 -3.42
C TYR A 270 8.42 -13.38 -2.26
N THR A 271 8.69 -12.72 -1.14
CA THR A 271 7.81 -12.69 0.02
C THR A 271 7.18 -11.31 0.13
N GLN A 272 5.84 -11.25 0.09
CA GLN A 272 5.11 -10.01 0.37
C GLN A 272 5.15 -9.72 1.88
N THR A 273 5.90 -8.67 2.25
CA THR A 273 5.97 -8.18 3.65
C THR A 273 4.69 -7.45 4.03
N ARG A 274 3.99 -6.90 3.03
CA ARG A 274 2.65 -6.33 3.18
C ARG A 274 1.59 -7.43 3.06
N LEU A 275 1.38 -8.19 4.15
CA LEU A 275 0.26 -9.14 4.26
C LEU A 275 -1.11 -8.45 4.27
N SER A 276 -1.11 -7.19 4.72
CA SER A 276 -2.23 -6.28 4.73
C SER A 276 -1.66 -4.86 4.71
N ILE A 277 -2.45 -3.89 4.28
CA ILE A 277 -2.11 -2.46 4.33
C ILE A 277 -1.96 -1.87 5.76
N PHE A 278 -2.18 -2.66 6.82
CA PHE A 278 -1.87 -2.26 8.19
C PHE A 278 -0.38 -2.03 8.37
N PRO A 279 0.12 -1.21 9.30
CA PRO A 279 1.53 -1.16 9.69
C PRO A 279 1.93 -2.36 10.58
N ASP A 280 1.39 -3.56 10.32
CA ASP A 280 1.77 -4.77 11.01
C ASP A 280 3.27 -5.04 10.85
N ARG A 281 3.93 -5.36 11.96
CA ARG A 281 5.29 -5.90 11.89
C ARG A 281 5.24 -7.19 11.08
N PHE A 282 6.17 -7.32 10.15
CA PHE A 282 6.34 -8.56 9.40
C PHE A 282 7.62 -9.23 9.93
N PRO A 283 7.53 -10.38 10.62
CA PRO A 283 8.72 -11.07 11.07
C PRO A 283 9.47 -11.60 9.85
N VAL A 284 10.73 -11.20 9.71
CA VAL A 284 11.61 -11.64 8.62
C VAL A 284 12.62 -12.63 9.15
N THR A 285 12.73 -13.77 8.48
CA THR A 285 13.87 -14.67 8.63
C THR A 285 14.81 -14.45 7.47
N PHE A 286 16.00 -13.91 7.76
CA PHE A 286 17.07 -13.78 6.77
C PHE A 286 17.83 -15.09 6.67
N GLY A 287 18.14 -15.52 5.45
CA GLY A 287 18.96 -16.72 5.22
C GLY A 287 20.37 -16.56 5.79
N SER A 288 20.97 -17.65 6.26
CA SER A 288 22.31 -17.64 6.87
C SER A 288 23.43 -17.15 5.95
N LYS A 289 23.22 -17.21 4.63
CA LYS A 289 24.16 -16.73 3.60
C LYS A 289 24.03 -15.24 3.28
N VAL A 290 22.98 -14.56 3.76
CA VAL A 290 22.75 -13.13 3.49
C VAL A 290 23.80 -12.31 4.23
N ARG A 291 24.54 -11.45 3.51
CA ARG A 291 25.52 -10.54 4.11
C ARG A 291 25.01 -9.12 4.29
N SER A 292 24.07 -8.70 3.44
CA SER A 292 23.53 -7.35 3.47
C SER A 292 22.09 -7.28 2.97
N LEU A 293 21.41 -6.18 3.30
CA LEU A 293 20.08 -5.84 2.82
C LEU A 293 20.18 -4.69 1.80
N LEU A 294 19.79 -4.96 0.55
CA LEU A 294 19.60 -3.96 -0.50
C LEU A 294 18.14 -3.47 -0.50
N VAL A 295 17.93 -2.23 -0.08
CA VAL A 295 16.62 -1.58 0.04
C VAL A 295 16.37 -0.71 -1.19
N ILE A 296 15.32 -1.01 -1.96
CA ILE A 296 15.05 -0.34 -3.24
C ILE A 296 13.67 0.33 -3.21
N GLY A 297 13.64 1.65 -3.34
CA GLY A 297 12.39 2.39 -3.51
C GLY A 297 11.42 2.29 -2.32
N VAL A 298 11.94 2.03 -1.12
CA VAL A 298 11.19 2.05 0.15
C VAL A 298 11.39 3.40 0.80
N SER A 299 10.31 4.15 1.02
CA SER A 299 10.42 5.46 1.70
C SER A 299 10.33 5.39 3.22
N VAL A 300 9.67 4.36 3.78
CA VAL A 300 9.44 4.24 5.23
C VAL A 300 9.48 2.77 5.62
N ASP A 301 10.27 2.41 6.64
CA ASP A 301 10.35 1.02 7.15
C ASP A 301 9.19 0.68 8.09
N ARG A 302 7.96 0.73 7.58
CA ARG A 302 6.74 0.47 8.38
C ARG A 302 6.71 -0.95 8.96
N ARG A 303 7.37 -1.89 8.28
CA ARG A 303 7.45 -3.31 8.62
C ARG A 303 8.58 -3.66 9.57
N GLU A 304 9.48 -2.72 9.84
CA GLU A 304 10.71 -2.95 10.60
C GLU A 304 11.63 -3.97 9.93
N VAL A 305 11.61 -4.12 8.60
CA VAL A 305 12.49 -5.06 7.86
C VAL A 305 13.94 -4.61 7.94
N VAL A 306 14.20 -3.32 7.71
CA VAL A 306 15.56 -2.75 7.79
C VAL A 306 16.07 -2.85 9.22
N LYS A 307 15.21 -2.53 10.19
CA LYS A 307 15.54 -2.67 11.61
C LYS A 307 15.84 -4.12 12.01
N GLN A 308 15.12 -5.10 11.46
CA GLN A 308 15.39 -6.52 11.69
C GLN A 308 16.72 -6.97 11.04
N ALA A 309 17.02 -6.53 9.82
CA ALA A 309 18.29 -6.79 9.15
C ALA A 309 19.48 -6.27 9.97
N ARG A 310 19.37 -5.03 10.46
CA ARG A 310 20.41 -4.42 11.31
C ARG A 310 20.63 -5.20 12.61
N ARG A 311 19.56 -5.67 13.26
CA ARG A 311 19.68 -6.54 14.46
C ARG A 311 20.36 -7.89 14.18
N LYS A 312 20.39 -8.32 12.93
CA LYS A 312 21.11 -9.51 12.46
C LYS A 312 22.54 -9.21 12.02
N GLY A 313 23.01 -7.97 12.18
CA GLY A 313 24.36 -7.56 11.77
C GLY A 313 24.53 -7.37 10.27
N LEU A 314 23.44 -7.30 9.50
CA LEU A 314 23.51 -7.09 8.06
C LEU A 314 23.84 -5.62 7.75
N SER A 315 24.73 -5.41 6.77
CA SER A 315 24.95 -4.08 6.19
C SER A 315 23.71 -3.62 5.43
N ILE A 316 23.41 -2.32 5.47
CA ILE A 316 22.25 -1.74 4.80
C ILE A 316 22.73 -0.91 3.61
N VAL A 317 22.23 -1.24 2.42
CA VAL A 317 22.42 -0.48 1.19
C VAL A 317 21.07 0.01 0.72
N ALA A 318 20.91 1.31 0.44
CA ALA A 318 19.63 1.87 0.03
C ALA A 318 19.74 2.61 -1.30
N ILE A 319 18.77 2.38 -2.19
CA ILE A 319 18.58 3.08 -3.45
C ILE A 319 17.22 3.76 -3.41
N ASN A 320 17.19 5.10 -3.38
CA ASN A 320 15.94 5.85 -3.38
C ASN A 320 16.17 7.26 -3.94
N PRO A 321 15.33 7.76 -4.88
CA PRO A 321 15.44 9.13 -5.39
C PRO A 321 14.97 10.20 -4.39
N VAL A 322 14.37 9.80 -3.26
CA VAL A 322 13.86 10.67 -2.18
C VAL A 322 12.67 11.54 -2.62
N PHE A 323 11.55 10.92 -2.99
CA PHE A 323 10.29 11.63 -3.28
C PHE A 323 9.51 12.05 -2.01
N GLY A 324 8.48 12.89 -2.16
CA GLY A 324 7.58 13.23 -1.06
C GLY A 324 6.83 12.02 -0.49
N VAL A 325 6.48 12.06 0.81
CA VAL A 325 5.70 11.02 1.50
C VAL A 325 4.44 11.63 2.13
N ALA A 326 3.45 10.78 2.47
CA ALA A 326 2.20 11.22 3.10
C ALA A 326 2.44 12.09 4.35
N PRO A 327 1.50 13.01 4.70
CA PRO A 327 1.56 13.80 5.93
C PRO A 327 1.83 12.92 7.14
N HIS A 328 2.73 13.37 8.02
CA HIS A 328 3.22 12.59 9.17
C HIS A 328 3.93 11.28 8.79
N SER A 329 4.55 11.20 7.61
CA SER A 329 5.58 10.22 7.28
C SER A 329 6.88 10.97 7.00
N ARG A 330 8.03 10.31 7.19
CA ARG A 330 9.33 10.91 6.89
C ARG A 330 10.10 9.96 5.99
N ASN A 331 10.63 10.50 4.90
CA ASN A 331 11.32 9.69 3.92
C ASN A 331 12.67 9.23 4.47
N MET A 332 12.99 7.96 4.26
CA MET A 332 14.24 7.30 4.65
C MET A 332 14.55 7.37 6.15
N ASP A 333 13.52 7.40 7.02
CA ASP A 333 13.66 7.50 8.48
C ASP A 333 14.40 6.33 9.16
N TYR A 334 14.70 5.28 8.39
CA TYR A 334 15.41 4.09 8.82
C TYR A 334 16.94 4.14 8.62
N LEU A 335 17.44 5.13 7.87
CA LEU A 335 18.87 5.28 7.60
C LEU A 335 19.63 5.75 8.84
N GLN A 336 20.84 5.21 9.01
CA GLN A 336 21.74 5.47 10.14
C GLN A 336 23.18 5.62 9.65
N LYS A 337 24.02 6.31 10.45
CA LYS A 337 25.46 6.43 10.17
C LYS A 337 26.06 5.03 9.92
N GLY A 338 26.75 4.87 8.79
CA GLY A 338 27.34 3.61 8.35
C GLY A 338 26.53 2.86 7.28
N ASP A 339 25.26 3.24 7.04
CA ASP A 339 24.51 2.72 5.90
C ASP A 339 25.06 3.33 4.58
N ILE A 340 24.99 2.57 3.48
CA ILE A 340 25.33 3.05 2.13
C ILE A 340 24.05 3.54 1.45
N PHE A 341 24.06 4.76 0.91
CA PHE A 341 22.91 5.36 0.27
C PHE A 341 23.23 5.89 -1.12
N PHE A 342 22.48 5.45 -2.12
CA PHE A 342 22.50 5.99 -3.48
C PHE A 342 21.22 6.75 -3.75
N ARG A 343 21.34 8.05 -4.03
CA ARG A 343 20.20 8.85 -4.50
C ARG A 343 20.01 8.64 -6.00
N GLY A 344 18.87 8.07 -6.37
CA GLY A 344 18.51 7.86 -7.78
C GLY A 344 17.44 6.80 -7.96
N LYS A 345 16.96 6.63 -9.20
CA LYS A 345 16.05 5.55 -9.54
C LYS A 345 16.80 4.22 -9.59
N ALA A 346 16.09 3.12 -9.36
CA ALA A 346 16.70 1.79 -9.37
C ALA A 346 17.31 1.47 -10.74
N GLY A 347 16.62 1.85 -11.82
CA GLY A 347 17.05 1.59 -13.19
C GLY A 347 18.32 2.35 -13.60
N GLU A 348 18.66 3.42 -12.89
CA GLU A 348 19.86 4.23 -13.13
C GLU A 348 21.04 3.76 -12.26
N ILE A 349 20.76 3.31 -11.04
CA ILE A 349 21.78 2.97 -10.04
C ILE A 349 22.20 1.50 -10.12
N LEU A 350 21.25 0.57 -10.30
CA LEU A 350 21.58 -0.86 -10.35
C LEU A 350 22.58 -1.22 -11.47
N PRO A 351 22.47 -0.68 -12.70
CA PRO A 351 23.47 -0.96 -13.73
C PRO A 351 24.88 -0.50 -13.36
N LYS A 352 25.01 0.64 -12.66
CA LYS A 352 26.31 1.15 -12.19
C LYS A 352 26.92 0.22 -11.13
N ILE A 353 26.11 -0.24 -10.19
CA ILE A 353 26.52 -1.22 -9.16
C ILE A 353 27.02 -2.49 -9.83
N ILE A 354 26.27 -3.02 -10.80
CA ILE A 354 26.62 -4.25 -11.51
C ILE A 354 27.95 -4.10 -12.25
N ALA A 355 28.12 -3.01 -12.99
CA ALA A 355 29.35 -2.74 -13.72
C ALA A 355 30.57 -2.61 -12.79
N ALA A 356 30.45 -1.85 -11.70
CA ALA A 356 31.54 -1.66 -10.75
C ALA A 356 31.85 -2.91 -9.91
N SER A 357 30.83 -3.71 -9.60
CA SER A 357 30.95 -4.92 -8.79
C SER A 357 31.26 -6.18 -9.63
N GLY A 358 31.30 -6.10 -10.96
CA GLY A 358 31.54 -7.25 -11.82
C GLY A 358 30.55 -8.41 -11.64
N PHE A 359 29.26 -8.10 -11.44
CA PHE A 359 28.20 -9.11 -11.25
C PHE A 359 27.72 -9.76 -12.55
#